data_AF-J4TS87-F1
#
_entry.id   AF-J4TS87-F1
#
_cell.length_a   1.000
_cell.length_b   1.000
_cell.length_c   1.000
_cell.angle_alpha   90.00
_cell.angle_beta   90.00
_cell.angle_gamma   90.00
#
_symmetry.space_group_name_H-M   'P 1'
#
loop_
_entity.id
_entity.type
_entity.pdbx_description
1 polymer ?
#
loop_
_entity_poly.entity_id
_entity_poly.type
_entity_poly.pdbx_seq_one_letter_code
_entity_poly.pdbx_strand_id
1 'polypeptide(L)'
;MTDELKKYEALKAELKKSLQDRKQQEDAFDSLQQEIYDKETEYFSYNSNNNHSGHSGTHGSKSHYSGNIIKGFDTFSKSHHGHADSAFNNNDRIFSLSSASYVRQQHGQSQNE
;
A
#
# COMPACT_ATOMS: atom_id res chain seq x y z
N MET A 1 23.33 -46.88 -14.41
CA MET A 1 22.90 -45.94 -15.49
C MET A 1 21.42 -45.60 -15.41
N THR A 2 20.53 -46.55 -15.13
CA THR A 2 19.08 -46.33 -14.96
C THR A 2 18.73 -45.43 -13.76
N ASP A 3 19.46 -45.53 -12.65
CA ASP A 3 19.18 -44.71 -11.45
C ASP A 3 19.54 -43.23 -11.63
N GLU A 4 20.61 -42.93 -12.37
CA GLU A 4 20.97 -41.55 -12.71
C GLU A 4 19.95 -40.93 -13.67
N LEU A 5 19.49 -41.70 -14.66
CA LEU A 5 18.42 -41.26 -15.55
C LEU A 5 17.12 -40.98 -14.78
N LYS A 6 16.77 -41.83 -13.82
CA LYS A 6 15.58 -41.64 -12.96
C LYS A 6 15.70 -40.37 -12.10
N LYS A 7 16.88 -40.10 -11.52
CA LYS A 7 17.14 -38.87 -10.77
C LYS A 7 17.05 -37.63 -11.66
N TYR A 8 17.57 -37.70 -12.88
CA TYR A 8 17.49 -36.62 -13.85
C TYR A 8 16.05 -36.29 -14.24
N GLU A 9 15.22 -37.31 -14.50
CA GLU A 9 13.79 -37.08 -14.79
C GLU A 9 13.04 -36.49 -13.58
N ALA A 10 13.34 -36.97 -12.37
CA ALA A 10 12.77 -36.41 -11.14
C ALA A 10 13.14 -34.94 -10.94
N LEU A 11 14.43 -34.59 -11.12
CA LEU A 11 14.92 -33.21 -11.03
C LEU A 11 14.28 -32.31 -12.09
N LYS A 12 14.07 -32.79 -13.32
CA LYS A 12 13.35 -32.03 -14.34
C LYS A 12 11.91 -31.76 -13.95
N ALA A 13 11.22 -32.73 -13.36
CA ALA A 13 9.85 -32.54 -12.91
C ALA A 13 9.78 -31.53 -11.74
N GLU A 14 10.71 -31.62 -10.80
CA GLU A 14 10.83 -30.68 -9.68
C GLU A 14 11.15 -29.26 -10.16
N LEU A 15 12.09 -29.12 -11.09
CA LEU A 15 12.43 -27.83 -11.67
C LEU A 15 11.23 -27.19 -12.38
N LYS A 16 10.47 -27.97 -13.16
CA LYS A 16 9.23 -27.47 -13.79
C LYS A 16 8.23 -26.96 -12.76
N LYS A 17 8.07 -27.69 -11.65
CA LYS A 17 7.20 -27.26 -10.55
C LYS A 17 7.72 -25.98 -9.87
N SER A 18 9.02 -25.89 -9.60
CA SER A 18 9.64 -24.72 -8.99
C SER A 18 9.55 -23.48 -9.88
N LEU A 19 9.70 -23.62 -11.20
CA LEU A 19 9.51 -22.52 -12.15
C LEU A 19 8.05 -22.03 -12.16
N GLN A 20 7.09 -22.95 -12.10
CA GLN A 20 5.67 -22.60 -12.03
C GLN A 20 5.33 -21.89 -10.72
N ASP A 21 5.84 -22.37 -9.59
CA ASP A 21 5.65 -21.75 -8.29
C ASP A 21 6.27 -20.36 -8.25
N ARG A 22 7.52 -20.20 -8.71
CA ARG A 22 8.17 -18.89 -8.81
C ARG A 22 7.31 -17.88 -9.58
N LYS A 23 6.78 -18.28 -10.74
CA LYS A 23 5.91 -17.42 -11.54
C LYS A 23 4.64 -17.02 -10.77
N GLN A 24 4.01 -17.95 -10.07
CA GLN A 24 2.82 -17.65 -9.27
C GLN A 24 3.12 -16.68 -8.13
N GLN A 25 4.28 -16.81 -7.48
CA GLN A 25 4.70 -15.87 -6.44
C GLN A 25 4.99 -14.48 -7.02
N GLU A 26 5.63 -14.40 -8.19
CA GLU A 26 5.85 -13.13 -8.91
C GLU A 26 4.52 -12.45 -9.24
N ASP A 27 3.57 -13.18 -9.85
CA ASP A 27 2.24 -12.65 -10.20
C ASP A 27 1.46 -12.18 -8.95
N ALA A 28 1.49 -12.96 -7.86
CA ALA A 28 0.83 -12.61 -6.61
C ALA A 28 1.48 -11.39 -5.93
N PHE A 29 2.81 -11.29 -5.98
CA PHE A 29 3.55 -10.17 -5.43
C PHE A 29 3.18 -8.86 -6.13
N ASP A 30 3.11 -8.86 -7.46
CA ASP A 30 2.71 -7.69 -8.24
C ASP A 30 1.27 -7.25 -7.90
N SER A 31 0.35 -8.21 -7.77
CA SER A 31 -1.02 -7.94 -7.34
C SER A 31 -1.10 -7.32 -5.95
N LEU A 32 -0.29 -7.81 -4.99
CA LEU A 32 -0.27 -7.29 -3.62
C LEU A 32 0.30 -5.87 -3.56
N GLN A 33 1.30 -5.55 -4.37
CA GLN A 33 1.83 -4.18 -4.44
C GLN A 33 0.77 -3.19 -4.91
N GLN A 34 0.01 -3.56 -5.94
CA GLN A 34 -1.11 -2.76 -6.42
C GLN A 34 -2.20 -2.63 -5.35
N GLU A 35 -2.56 -3.73 -4.70
CA GLU A 35 -3.57 -3.73 -3.64
C GLU A 35 -3.19 -2.81 -2.46
N ILE A 36 -1.92 -2.83 -2.02
CA ILE A 36 -1.44 -1.93 -0.97
C ILE A 36 -1.65 -0.46 -1.38
N TYR A 37 -1.24 -0.09 -2.60
CA TYR A 37 -1.39 1.28 -3.10
C TYR A 37 -2.86 1.71 -3.19
N ASP A 38 -3.73 0.82 -3.65
CA ASP A 38 -5.16 1.07 -3.77
C ASP A 38 -5.81 1.24 -2.39
N LYS A 39 -5.42 0.40 -1.41
CA LYS A 39 -5.91 0.49 -0.02
C LYS A 39 -5.42 1.73 0.71
N GLU A 40 -4.19 2.15 0.49
CA GLU A 40 -3.71 3.44 1.02
C GLU A 40 -4.53 4.60 0.45
N THR A 41 -4.88 4.54 -0.83
CA THR A 41 -5.75 5.54 -1.45
C THR A 41 -7.15 5.50 -0.82
N GLU A 42 -7.76 4.32 -0.74
CA GLU A 42 -9.11 4.13 -0.17
C GLU A 42 -9.21 4.67 1.26
N TYR A 43 -8.25 4.33 2.13
CA TYR A 43 -8.34 4.63 3.55
C TYR A 43 -7.80 6.01 3.95
N PHE A 44 -6.79 6.53 3.25
CA PHE A 44 -6.10 7.75 3.70
C PHE A 44 -6.41 8.99 2.86
N SER A 45 -6.80 8.85 1.58
CA SER A 45 -7.10 10.01 0.74
C SER A 45 -8.42 10.70 1.12
N TYR A 46 -9.44 9.94 1.53
CA TYR A 46 -10.77 10.46 1.85
C TYR A 46 -10.88 11.09 3.24
N ASN A 47 -10.00 10.72 4.18
CA ASN A 47 -10.08 11.26 5.55
C ASN A 47 -9.55 12.71 5.65
N SER A 48 -8.97 13.26 4.57
CA SER A 48 -8.36 14.60 4.59
C SER A 48 -9.24 15.71 4.01
N ASN A 49 -10.35 15.40 3.32
CA ASN A 49 -11.12 16.38 2.53
C ASN A 49 -12.49 16.80 3.10
N ASN A 50 -12.88 16.32 4.29
CA ASN A 50 -14.17 16.72 4.91
C ASN A 50 -14.10 17.96 5.81
N ASN A 51 -13.09 18.84 5.61
CA ASN A 51 -12.97 20.11 6.32
C ASN A 51 -13.32 21.34 5.46
N HIS A 52 -14.30 21.23 4.54
CA HIS A 52 -14.92 22.43 3.98
C HIS A 52 -16.43 22.35 3.73
N SER A 53 -17.12 23.25 4.44
CA SER A 53 -18.40 23.88 4.11
C SER A 53 -19.67 23.03 4.21
N GLY A 54 -20.18 22.94 5.43
CA GLY A 54 -21.58 22.60 5.72
C GLY A 54 -22.16 23.52 6.77
N HIS A 55 -22.27 24.82 6.49
CA HIS A 55 -23.22 25.68 7.20
C HIS A 55 -24.63 25.31 6.73
N SER A 56 -25.19 24.22 7.26
CA SER A 56 -26.62 23.93 7.14
C SER A 56 -27.04 22.92 8.21
N GLY A 57 -27.74 23.46 9.21
CA GLY A 57 -28.87 22.83 9.88
C GLY A 57 -28.79 21.37 10.32
N THR A 58 -28.86 21.21 11.65
CA THR A 58 -29.73 20.21 12.34
C THR A 58 -29.43 18.71 12.16
N HIS A 59 -29.11 18.09 13.31
CA HIS A 59 -29.19 16.66 13.65
C HIS A 59 -28.10 15.71 13.12
N GLY A 60 -27.26 15.25 14.05
CA GLY A 60 -26.50 14.00 13.94
C GLY A 60 -24.99 14.18 13.97
N SER A 61 -24.42 14.44 15.15
CA SER A 61 -22.97 14.50 15.40
C SER A 61 -22.30 13.15 15.11
N LYS A 62 -21.96 12.88 13.85
CA LYS A 62 -20.94 11.87 13.51
C LYS A 62 -19.59 12.49 13.82
N SER A 63 -19.04 12.12 14.98
CA SER A 63 -17.66 12.45 15.36
C SER A 63 -16.72 11.89 14.29
N HIS A 64 -16.24 12.74 13.39
CA HIS A 64 -15.22 12.38 12.41
C HIS A 64 -13.92 12.17 13.17
N TYR A 65 -13.58 10.91 13.44
CA TYR A 65 -12.27 10.50 13.93
C TYR A 65 -11.22 10.83 12.85
N SER A 66 -10.56 11.97 12.99
CA SER A 66 -9.54 12.46 12.04
C SER A 66 -8.14 11.87 12.25
N GLY A 67 -8.02 10.85 13.11
CA GLY A 67 -6.77 10.15 13.36
C GLY A 67 -6.55 8.98 12.40
N ASN A 68 -5.31 8.78 11.95
CA ASN A 68 -4.91 7.60 11.18
C ASN A 68 -3.47 7.20 11.55
N ILE A 69 -3.02 6.04 11.07
CA ILE A 69 -1.67 5.53 11.38
C ILE A 69 -0.54 6.42 10.85
N ILE A 70 -0.82 7.26 9.84
CA ILE A 70 0.15 8.21 9.27
C ILE A 70 0.32 9.43 10.18
N LYS A 71 -0.79 10.01 10.66
CA LYS A 71 -0.83 11.29 11.40
C LYS A 71 -0.98 11.14 12.92
N GLY A 72 -1.23 9.93 13.39
CA GLY A 72 -1.52 9.62 14.80
C GLY A 72 -3.02 9.65 15.13
N PHE A 73 -3.37 9.04 16.26
CA PHE A 73 -4.76 8.92 16.75
C PHE A 73 -5.06 9.82 17.97
N ASP A 74 -4.07 10.58 18.45
CA ASP A 74 -4.22 11.44 19.63
C ASP A 74 -4.88 12.78 19.28
N THR A 75 -6.13 12.71 18.85
CA THR A 75 -6.94 13.89 18.47
C THR A 75 -7.73 14.47 19.64
N PHE A 76 -7.64 13.86 20.84
CA PHE A 76 -8.41 14.24 22.03
C PHE A 76 -7.65 15.14 23.00
N SER A 77 -6.33 15.23 22.89
CA SER A 77 -5.50 16.09 23.72
C SER A 77 -5.36 17.49 23.10
N LYS A 78 -6.11 18.44 23.66
CA LYS A 78 -6.04 19.86 23.29
C LYS A 78 -4.61 20.39 23.46
N SER A 79 -4.14 21.15 22.46
CA SER A 79 -2.98 22.08 22.49
C SER A 79 -1.62 21.57 21.99
N HIS A 80 -1.55 20.95 20.81
CA HIS A 80 -0.34 21.07 19.98
C HIS A 80 -0.71 21.40 18.52
N HIS A 81 -0.50 22.66 18.15
CA HIS A 81 -0.46 23.10 16.76
C HIS A 81 0.69 22.36 16.04
N GLY A 82 0.40 21.61 14.99
CA GLY A 82 1.46 20.95 14.22
C GLY A 82 1.05 20.39 12.85
N HIS A 83 0.07 19.48 12.76
CA HIS A 83 -0.06 18.69 11.52
C HIS A 83 -1.48 18.25 11.10
N ALA A 84 -2.53 18.72 11.78
CA ALA A 84 -3.87 18.16 11.59
C ALA A 84 -4.50 18.39 10.19
N ASP A 85 -4.02 19.37 9.41
CA ASP A 85 -4.66 19.78 8.13
C ASP A 85 -3.82 19.50 6.87
N SER A 86 -2.69 18.79 6.95
CA SER A 86 -1.95 18.44 5.73
C SER A 86 -2.77 17.46 4.89
N ALA A 87 -3.04 17.79 3.63
CA ALA A 87 -3.64 16.84 2.68
C ALA A 87 -2.81 15.56 2.61
N PHE A 88 -3.47 14.40 2.45
CA PHE A 88 -2.78 13.14 2.19
C PHE A 88 -1.96 13.26 0.91
N ASN A 89 -0.66 13.01 0.99
CA ASN A 89 0.26 13.14 -0.13
C ASN A 89 0.93 11.79 -0.44
N ASN A 90 1.63 11.68 -1.57
CA ASN A 90 2.31 10.43 -1.93
C ASN A 90 3.51 10.09 -1.03
N ASN A 91 4.06 11.05 -0.28
CA ASN A 91 5.09 10.79 0.73
C ASN A 91 4.51 10.16 2.01
N ASP A 92 3.18 10.24 2.21
CA ASP A 92 2.44 9.64 3.33
C ASP A 92 2.09 8.15 3.08
N ARG A 93 2.41 7.62 1.89
CA ARG A 93 2.17 6.23 1.46
C ARG A 93 3.23 5.28 2.04
N ILE A 94 3.34 5.25 3.37
CA ILE A 94 4.43 4.56 4.07
C ILE A 94 4.47 3.05 3.78
N PHE A 95 3.34 2.42 3.42
CA PHE A 95 3.31 0.99 3.11
C PHE A 95 3.86 0.75 1.70
N SER A 96 3.43 1.51 0.69
CA SER A 96 4.01 1.42 -0.65
C SER A 96 5.49 1.82 -0.67
N LEU A 97 5.85 2.89 0.06
CA LEU A 97 7.24 3.38 0.15
C LEU A 97 8.19 2.41 0.87
N SER A 98 7.66 1.44 1.61
CA SER A 98 8.48 0.36 2.20
C SER A 98 9.07 -0.60 1.14
N SER A 99 8.50 -0.62 -0.07
CA SER A 99 8.99 -1.42 -1.19
C SER A 99 9.98 -0.65 -2.06
N ALA A 100 11.24 -1.10 -2.10
CA ALA A 100 12.25 -0.51 -2.98
C ALA A 100 11.89 -0.64 -4.48
N SER A 101 11.11 -1.65 -4.87
CA SER A 101 10.61 -1.77 -6.24
C SER A 101 9.64 -0.66 -6.60
N TYR A 102 8.73 -0.30 -5.68
CA TYR A 102 7.82 0.82 -5.84
C TYR A 102 8.58 2.15 -5.95
N VAL A 103 9.55 2.40 -5.05
CA VAL A 103 10.37 3.63 -5.09
C VAL A 103 11.11 3.78 -6.43
N ARG A 104 11.68 2.68 -6.95
CA ARG A 104 12.32 2.70 -8.28
C ARG A 104 11.33 3.03 -9.41
N GLN A 105 10.13 2.46 -9.36
CA GLN A 105 9.08 2.75 -10.36
C GLN A 105 8.69 4.22 -10.33
N GLN A 106 8.52 4.81 -9.15
CA GLN A 106 8.18 6.22 -8.98
C GLN A 106 9.28 7.14 -9.54
N HIS A 107 10.55 6.87 -9.22
CA HIS A 107 11.67 7.65 -9.75
C HIS A 107 11.80 7.54 -11.28
N GLY A 108 11.51 6.36 -11.86
CA GLY A 108 11.51 6.15 -13.31
C GLY A 108 10.40 6.93 -14.03
N GLN A 109 9.27 7.20 -13.36
CA GLN A 109 8.22 8.07 -13.90
C GLN A 109 8.58 9.55 -13.79
N SER A 110 9.18 9.99 -12.67
CA SER A 110 9.56 11.40 -12.46
C SER A 110 10.71 11.91 -13.35
N GLN A 111 11.47 11.02 -14.00
CA GLN A 111 12.53 11.42 -14.95
C GLN A 111 12.07 11.53 -16.41
N ASN A 112 10.86 11.07 -16.73
CA ASN A 112 10.28 11.10 -18.08
C ASN A 112 9.26 12.23 -18.29
N GLU A 113 9.12 13.13 -17.32
CA GLU A 113 8.39 14.41 -17.40
C GLU A 113 9.37 15.59 -17.42
#